data_AF-A0A3C0SQK8-F1
#
_entry.id   AF-A0A3C0SQK8-F1
#
_cell.length_a   1.000
_cell.length_b   1.000
_cell.length_c   1.000
_cell.angle_alpha   90.00
_cell.angle_beta   90.00
_cell.angle_gamma   90.00
#
_symmetry.space_group_name_H-M   'P 1'
#
loop_
_entity.id
_entity.type
_entity.pdbx_description
1 polymer ?
#
loop_
_entity_poly.entity_id
_entity_poly.type
_entity_poly.pdbx_seq_one_letter_code
_entity_poly.pdbx_strand_id
1 'polypeptide(L)' 'MLEQLYDAYEYKMYGIAYSILNNEGQAEDAVQDAFLKLIPHLGGINSVASVKTKRLITYTIKNVAIDIYRRNRK' A
#
# COMPACT_ATOMS: atom_id res chain seq x y z
N MET A 1 -12.49 -4.18 9.26
CA MET A 1 -12.21 -4.12 7.81
C MET A 1 -10.78 -3.69 7.53
N LEU A 2 -10.33 -2.52 8.03
CA LEU A 2 -8.94 -2.06 7.86
C LEU A 2 -7.93 -3.10 8.35
N GLU A 3 -8.11 -3.60 9.57
CA GLU A 3 -7.28 -4.66 10.19
C GLU A 3 -7.20 -5.91 9.30
N GLN A 4 -8.33 -6.41 8.78
CA GLN A 4 -8.34 -7.55 7.85
C GLN A 4 -7.58 -7.30 6.55
N LEU A 5 -7.57 -6.05 6.05
CA LEU A 5 -6.76 -5.69 4.89
C LEU A 5 -5.29 -5.62 5.27
N TYR A 6 -4.99 -5.11 6.46
CA TYR A 6 -3.65 -5.05 7.01
C TYR A 6 -3.04 -6.46 7.09
N ASP A 7 -3.69 -7.36 7.83
CA ASP A 7 -3.26 -8.75 8.00
C ASP A 7 -3.06 -9.48 6.66
N ALA A 8 -3.93 -9.20 5.67
CA ALA A 8 -3.89 -9.89 4.39
C ALA A 8 -2.84 -9.34 3.40
N TYR A 9 -2.45 -8.07 3.52
CA TYR A 9 -1.71 -7.36 2.49
C TYR A 9 -0.44 -6.64 2.94
N GLU A 10 -0.24 -6.37 4.24
CA GLU A 10 0.93 -5.62 4.75
C GLU A 10 2.24 -6.15 4.17
N TYR A 11 2.56 -7.43 4.36
CA TYR A 11 3.81 -8.02 3.89
C TYR A 11 3.98 -7.94 2.36
N LYS A 12 2.89 -8.09 1.59
CA LYS A 12 2.92 -7.96 0.13
C LYS A 12 3.12 -6.52 -0.30
N MET A 13 2.49 -5.57 0.39
CA MET A 13 2.67 -4.15 0.14
C MET A 13 4.09 -3.72 0.46
N TYR A 14 4.64 -4.19 1.58
CA TYR A 14 6.03 -3.98 1.96
C TYR A 14 6.98 -4.48 0.86
N GLY A 15 6.82 -5.73 0.40
CA GLY A 15 7.66 -6.27 -0.67
C GLY A 15 7.60 -5.45 -1.97
N ILE A 16 6.42 -4.94 -2.34
CA ILE A 16 6.28 -4.04 -3.50
C ILE A 16 6.99 -2.71 -3.25
N ALA A 17 6.77 -2.07 -2.10
CA ALA A 17 7.37 -0.78 -1.78
C ALA A 17 8.90 -0.89 -1.69
N TYR A 18 9.41 -1.92 -1.02
CA TYR A 18 10.83 -2.21 -0.91
C TYR A 18 11.46 -2.44 -2.28
N SER A 19 10.79 -3.15 -3.21
CA SER A 19 11.31 -3.34 -4.56
C SER A 19 11.48 -2.04 -5.37
N ILE A 20 10.76 -0.97 -5.00
CA ILE A 20 10.81 0.34 -5.67
C ILE A 20 11.79 1.27 -4.95
N LEU A 21 11.77 1.28 -3.61
CA LEU A 21 12.49 2.22 -2.78
C LEU A 21 13.89 1.73 -2.37
N ASN A 22 14.08 0.42 -2.31
CA ASN A 22 15.29 -0.25 -1.83
C ASN A 22 15.78 0.30 -0.48
N ASN A 23 14.83 0.63 0.39
CA ASN A 23 15.04 1.17 1.72
C ASN A 23 13.93 0.66 2.64
N GLU A 24 14.30 0.04 3.77
CA GLU A 24 13.37 -0.61 4.68
C GLU A 24 12.41 0.38 5.34
N GLY A 25 12.93 1.43 5.98
CA GLY A 25 12.10 2.43 6.67
C GLY A 25 11.15 3.15 5.73
N GLN A 26 11.60 3.53 4.54
CA GLN A 26 10.72 4.15 3.54
C GLN A 26 9.67 3.17 2.99
N ALA A 27 9.99 1.88 2.94
CA ALA A 27 9.02 0.86 2.54
C ALA A 27 7.94 0.67 3.62
N GLU A 28 8.31 0.67 4.90
CA GLU A 28 7.35 0.66 6.01
C GLU A 28 6.47 1.92 5.99
N ASP A 29 7.06 3.11 5.86
CA ASP A 29 6.33 4.37 5.74
C ASP A 29 5.35 4.33 4.57
N ALA A 30 5.77 3.79 3.42
CA ALA A 30 4.90 3.66 2.25
C ALA A 30 3.69 2.76 2.51
N VAL A 31 3.85 1.68 3.29
CA VAL A 31 2.75 0.79 3.68
C VAL A 31 1.77 1.55 4.58
N GLN A 32 2.26 2.28 5.59
CA GLN A 32 1.42 3.07 6.49
C GLN A 32 0.65 4.15 5.72
N ASP A 33 1.33 4.93 4.88
CA ASP A 33 0.74 5.95 4.02
C ASP A 33 -0.33 5.36 3.07
N ALA A 34 -0.07 4.18 2.51
CA ALA A 34 -1.03 3.50 1.66
C ALA A 34 -2.30 3.09 2.43
N PHE A 35 -2.17 2.58 3.65
CA PHE A 35 -3.34 2.27 4.47
C PHE A 35 -4.14 3.51 4.87
N LEU A 36 -3.47 4.60 5.23
CA LEU A 36 -4.13 5.89 5.48
C LEU A 36 -4.94 6.35 4.26
N LYS A 37 -4.41 6.20 3.05
CA LYS A 37 -5.13 6.49 1.80
C LYS A 37 -6.30 5.54 1.53
N LEU A 38 -6.26 4.31 2.05
CA LEU A 38 -7.33 3.33 1.86
C LEU A 38 -8.52 3.52 2.82
N ILE A 39 -8.32 4.13 4.00
CA ILE A 39 -9.37 4.40 5.01
C ILE A 39 -10.65 5.01 4.40
N PRO A 40 -10.60 6.11 3.62
CA PRO A 40 -11.82 6.72 3.06
C PRO A 40 -12.53 5.82 2.02
N HIS A 41 -11.86 4.80 1.50
CA HIS A 41 -12.41 3.89 0.49
C HIS A 41 -12.92 2.57 1.07
N LEU A 42 -12.74 2.32 2.39
CA LEU A 42 -13.10 1.06 3.04
C LEU A 42 -14.57 0.69 2.85
N GLY A 43 -15.48 1.68 2.86
CA GLY A 43 -16.92 1.45 2.68
C GLY A 43 -17.30 0.85 1.32
N GLY A 44 -16.43 0.94 0.31
CA GLY A 44 -16.62 0.34 -1.01
C GLY A 44 -15.96 -1.03 -1.18
N ILE A 45 -15.29 -1.54 -0.14
CA ILE A 45 -14.57 -2.82 -0.18
C ILE A 45 -15.46 -3.90 0.44
N ASN A 46 -16.15 -4.65 -0.42
CA ASN A 46 -17.08 -5.70 0.03
C ASN A 46 -16.39 -7.03 0.37
N SER A 47 -15.15 -7.24 -0.09
CA SER A 47 -14.39 -8.48 0.18
C SER A 47 -12.88 -8.25 0.08
N VAL A 48 -12.14 -8.66 1.12
CA VAL A 48 -10.67 -8.56 1.20
C VAL A 48 -9.98 -9.35 0.08
N ALA A 49 -10.49 -10.53 -0.26
CA ALA A 49 -9.92 -11.42 -1.26
C ALA A 49 -10.29 -11.06 -2.71
N SER A 50 -11.17 -10.08 -2.92
CA SER A 50 -11.65 -9.77 -4.26
C SER A 50 -10.54 -9.24 -5.17
N VAL A 51 -10.62 -9.54 -6.46
CA VAL A 51 -9.70 -9.03 -7.48
C VAL A 51 -9.71 -7.49 -7.48
N LYS A 52 -10.87 -6.87 -7.27
CA LYS A 52 -11.01 -5.41 -7.18
C LYS A 52 -10.19 -4.84 -6.02
N THR A 53 -10.28 -5.45 -4.84
CA THR A 53 -9.53 -5.06 -3.64
C THR A 53 -8.03 -5.22 -3.85
N LYS A 54 -7.59 -6.38 -4.38
CA LYS A 54 -6.18 -6.61 -4.69
C LYS A 54 -5.63 -5.58 -5.67
N ARG A 55 -6.40 -5.22 -6.71
CA ARG A 55 -6.03 -4.17 -7.68
C ARG A 55 -5.92 -2.81 -7.02
N LEU A 56 -6.90 -2.42 -6.20
CA LEU A 56 -6.90 -1.15 -5.48
C LEU A 56 -5.66 -1.03 -4.58
N ILE A 57 -5.39 -2.04 -3.76
CA ILE A 57 -4.24 -2.06 -2.85
C ILE A 57 -2.92 -1.98 -3.64
N THR A 58 -2.77 -2.80 -4.68
CA THR A 58 -1.56 -2.81 -5.52
C THR A 58 -1.34 -1.46 -6.20
N TYR A 59 -2.41 -0.82 -6.66
CA TYR A 59 -2.34 0.51 -7.26
C TYR A 59 -1.92 1.56 -6.24
N THR A 60 -2.54 1.56 -5.06
CA THR A 60 -2.23 2.53 -3.99
C THR A 60 -0.78 2.42 -3.53
N ILE A 61 -0.28 1.22 -3.22
CA ILE A 61 1.10 1.06 -2.72
C ILE A 61 2.14 1.46 -3.76
N LYS A 62 1.93 1.13 -5.04
CA LYS A 62 2.84 1.54 -6.12
C LYS A 62 2.90 3.05 -6.25
N ASN A 63 1.77 3.73 -6.22
CA ASN A 63 1.75 5.20 -6.32
C ASN A 63 2.46 5.85 -5.14
N VAL A 64 2.19 5.42 -3.91
CA VAL A 64 2.87 5.94 -2.72
C VAL A 64 4.38 5.73 -2.81
N ALA A 65 4.84 4.52 -3.15
CA ALA A 65 6.26 4.22 -3.26
C ALA A 65 6.93 5.03 -4.39
N ILE A 66 6.28 5.19 -5.55
CA ILE A 66 6.79 6.02 -6.65
C ILE A 66 6.88 7.50 -6.24
N ASP A 67 5.91 8.01 -5.48
CA ASP A 67 5.93 9.40 -5.02
C ASP A 67 7.07 9.65 -4.03
N ILE A 68 7.33 8.72 -3.09
CA ILE A 68 8.50 8.77 -2.21
C ILE A 68 9.79 8.71 -3.03
N TYR A 69 9.89 7.77 -3.96
CA TYR A 69 11.06 7.63 -4.83
C TYR A 69 11.37 8.92 -5.62
N ARG A 70 10.33 9.58 -6.16
CA ARG A 70 10.47 10.87 -6.85
C ARG A 70 10.93 11.98 -5.91
N ARG A 71 10.45 12.00 -4.66
CA ARG A 71 10.90 12.97 -3.64
C ARG A 71 12.37 12.78 -3.27
N ASN A 72 12.85 11.54 -3.18
CA ASN A 72 14.27 11.25 -2.91
C ASN A 72 15.24 11.72 -4.00
N ARG A 73 14.74 11.98 -5.21
CA ARG A 73 15.54 12.40 -6.39
C ARG A 73 15.51 13.90 -6.65
N LYS A 74 14.79 14.66 -5.83
CA LYS A 74 14.82 16.13 -5.85
C LYS A 74 15.87 16.62 -4.87
#